data_AF-A0A7S0E577-F1
#
_entry.id   AF-A0A7S0E577-F1
#
_cell.length_a   1.000
_cell.length_b   1.000
_cell.length_c   1.000
_cell.angle_alpha   90.00
_cell.angle_beta   90.00
_cell.angle_gamma   90.00
#
_symmetry.space_group_name_H-M   'P 1'
#
loop_
_entity.id
_entity.type
_entity.pdbx_description
1 polymer ?
#
loop_
_entity_poly.entity_id
_entity_poly.type
_entity_poly.pdbx_seq_one_letter_code
_entity_poly.pdbx_strand_id
1 'polypeptide(L)'
;QGYDNMIVPIVDMLKYASPMSYDVLSYVVLAQLSTPSKDRLKQDGLNVSLWMHSLSSFCGNLYKKYPSVELVGLLQYIANTLKSGQSLQLLLLRDLVTKMSGIEVLEDISHEQLLAQAGGETLRNVVTDLLGIAKNTKRSSTRLKDSLVKHGLVMPLFLLIAQQRSACAYTTDTPHLKMLGELYDRCQETLDQFQAFLASQLSPAQYAELLPTLGELCGSYQLEPEVAFFIARPALGALNAAAAAAKAAAAAKGKDDKLALKEEKAAEEGPAPPEEAQQVRDVLPASSWELLSPHLYYTFWSLSLYDIFVPKERYDSEVKRLRRQVEEIDRYQAPFGVSHADPDQKAAALKRKKDKERCLTNQDKLKLELQEQTAHHKLVMVRLKE
;
A
#
# COMPACT_ATOMS: atom_id res chain seq x y z
N GLN A 1 -15.15 19.83 -15.32
CA GLN A 1 -15.88 18.58 -14.99
C GLN A 1 -16.06 17.65 -16.20
N GLY A 2 -15.90 18.08 -17.46
CA GLY A 2 -16.03 17.18 -18.62
C GLY A 2 -14.80 17.04 -19.52
N TYR A 3 -13.66 17.63 -19.15
CA TYR A 3 -12.47 17.73 -20.00
C TYR A 3 -11.20 17.41 -19.19
N ASP A 4 -10.68 16.19 -19.35
CA ASP A 4 -9.49 15.72 -18.60
C ASP A 4 -8.20 16.44 -19.04
N ASN A 5 -8.11 16.83 -20.31
CA ASN A 5 -6.99 17.59 -20.87
C ASN A 5 -6.81 18.97 -20.21
N MET A 6 -7.88 19.53 -19.63
CA MET A 6 -7.83 20.84 -18.96
C MET A 6 -7.34 20.75 -17.50
N ILE A 7 -7.24 19.55 -16.93
CA ILE A 7 -6.87 19.37 -15.51
C ILE A 7 -5.49 19.94 -15.23
N VAL A 8 -4.48 19.53 -16.01
CA VAL A 8 -3.09 19.96 -15.80
C VAL A 8 -2.92 21.48 -15.95
N PRO A 9 -3.41 22.12 -17.04
CA PRO A 9 -3.36 23.58 -17.15
C PRO A 9 -4.05 24.32 -16.01
N ILE A 10 -5.23 23.86 -15.56
CA ILE A 10 -5.95 24.49 -14.43
C ILE A 10 -5.13 24.37 -13.15
N VAL A 11 -4.63 23.17 -12.85
CA VAL A 11 -3.77 22.93 -11.69
C VAL A 11 -2.52 23.81 -11.77
N ASP A 12 -1.96 24.08 -12.94
CA ASP A 12 -0.81 24.96 -13.10
C ASP A 12 -1.13 26.44 -12.85
N MET A 13 -2.32 26.90 -13.27
CA MET A 13 -2.79 28.27 -13.01
C MET A 13 -3.02 28.55 -11.52
N LEU A 14 -3.40 27.52 -10.74
CA LEU A 14 -3.60 27.63 -9.30
C LEU A 14 -2.32 27.98 -8.51
N LYS A 15 -1.16 28.08 -9.16
CA LYS A 15 0.09 28.56 -8.54
C LYS A 15 -0.03 29.98 -8.01
N TYR A 16 -0.90 30.79 -8.63
CA TYR A 16 -1.12 32.19 -8.26
C TYR A 16 -2.30 32.38 -7.30
N ALA A 17 -2.91 31.28 -6.83
CA ALA A 17 -4.02 31.34 -5.89
C ALA A 17 -3.54 31.71 -4.48
N SER A 18 -4.37 32.47 -3.75
CA SER A 18 -4.10 32.80 -2.35
C SER A 18 -4.38 31.59 -1.43
N PRO A 19 -3.85 31.56 -0.20
CA PRO A 19 -4.20 30.53 0.79
C PRO A 19 -5.71 30.40 1.02
N MET A 20 -6.42 31.53 1.14
CA MET A 20 -7.89 31.55 1.26
C MET A 20 -8.57 30.92 0.04
N SER A 21 -8.03 31.13 -1.16
CA SER A 21 -8.55 30.51 -2.38
C SER A 21 -8.42 28.99 -2.36
N TYR A 22 -7.36 28.45 -1.74
CA TYR A 22 -7.21 27.02 -1.56
C TYR A 22 -8.23 26.44 -0.58
N ASP A 23 -8.51 27.12 0.54
CA ASP A 23 -9.52 26.66 1.50
C ASP A 23 -10.92 26.67 0.89
N VAL A 24 -11.27 27.75 0.16
CA VAL A 24 -12.53 27.83 -0.58
C VAL A 24 -12.58 26.75 -1.66
N LEU A 25 -11.48 26.47 -2.36
CA LEU A 25 -11.42 25.41 -3.36
C LEU A 25 -11.66 24.02 -2.75
N SER A 26 -11.03 23.70 -1.61
CA SER A 26 -11.27 22.44 -0.90
C SER A 26 -12.73 22.30 -0.51
N TYR A 27 -13.36 23.36 0.01
CA TYR A 27 -14.80 23.35 0.31
C TYR A 27 -15.67 23.15 -0.93
N VAL A 28 -15.37 23.86 -2.03
CA VAL A 28 -16.11 23.73 -3.30
C VAL A 28 -16.00 22.32 -3.87
N VAL A 29 -14.83 21.69 -3.79
CA VAL A 29 -14.63 20.30 -4.19
C VAL A 29 -15.54 19.37 -3.37
N LEU A 30 -15.56 19.52 -2.05
CA LEU A 30 -16.45 18.73 -1.17
C LEU A 30 -17.93 18.98 -1.46
N ALA A 31 -18.33 20.23 -1.67
CA ALA A 31 -19.70 20.59 -2.02
C ALA A 31 -20.13 19.93 -3.34
N GLN A 32 -19.26 19.93 -4.36
CA GLN A 32 -19.52 19.24 -5.63
C GLN A 32 -19.59 17.72 -5.47
N LEU A 33 -18.74 17.13 -4.63
CA LEU A 33 -18.78 15.69 -4.34
C LEU A 33 -20.04 15.28 -3.58
N SER A 34 -20.60 16.18 -2.77
CA SER A 34 -21.82 15.96 -1.99
C SER A 34 -23.12 16.22 -2.76
N THR A 35 -23.04 16.67 -4.02
CA THR A 35 -24.23 17.07 -4.77
C THR A 35 -25.08 15.84 -5.16
N PRO A 36 -26.32 15.70 -4.65
CA PRO A 36 -27.13 14.50 -4.86
C PRO A 36 -27.74 14.42 -6.26
N SER A 37 -27.84 15.55 -6.98
CA SER A 37 -28.44 15.62 -8.31
C SER A 37 -27.52 15.11 -9.43
N LYS A 38 -26.30 14.67 -9.12
CA LYS A 38 -25.33 14.17 -10.10
C LYS A 38 -25.13 12.68 -9.91
N ASP A 39 -25.60 11.91 -10.87
CA ASP A 39 -25.35 10.47 -10.88
C ASP A 39 -23.85 10.19 -11.04
N ARG A 40 -23.32 9.43 -10.09
CA ARG A 40 -21.93 9.00 -10.06
C ARG A 40 -21.64 7.89 -11.06
N LEU A 41 -22.68 7.20 -11.51
CA LEU A 41 -22.64 6.16 -12.54
C LEU A 41 -23.30 6.68 -13.82
N LYS A 42 -22.82 6.20 -14.96
CA LYS A 42 -23.50 6.40 -16.25
C LYS A 42 -24.85 5.66 -16.24
N GLN A 43 -25.68 5.95 -17.23
CA GLN A 43 -26.97 5.28 -17.44
C GLN A 43 -26.84 3.75 -17.53
N ASP A 44 -25.69 3.25 -17.98
CA ASP A 44 -25.37 1.82 -18.06
C ASP A 44 -25.22 1.13 -16.68
N GLY A 45 -25.18 1.90 -15.59
CA GLY A 45 -24.96 1.40 -14.23
C GLY A 45 -23.53 0.94 -13.93
N LEU A 46 -22.76 0.46 -14.92
CA LEU A 46 -21.41 -0.11 -14.77
C LEU A 46 -20.30 0.94 -14.70
N ASN A 47 -20.37 1.91 -15.59
CA ASN A 47 -19.30 2.86 -15.81
C ASN A 47 -19.45 4.05 -14.89
N VAL A 48 -18.36 4.50 -14.28
CA VAL A 48 -18.35 5.75 -13.52
C VAL A 48 -18.56 6.93 -14.47
N SER A 49 -19.32 7.92 -14.01
CA SER A 49 -19.57 9.16 -14.74
C SER A 49 -18.27 9.92 -14.98
N LEU A 50 -18.14 10.49 -16.19
CA LEU A 50 -16.94 11.23 -16.60
C LEU A 50 -16.59 12.35 -15.60
N TRP A 51 -17.59 13.05 -15.07
CA TRP A 51 -17.37 14.13 -14.11
C TRP A 51 -16.70 13.68 -12.82
N MET A 52 -17.00 12.47 -12.35
CA MET A 52 -16.44 11.90 -11.14
C MET A 52 -14.99 11.49 -11.38
N HIS A 53 -14.69 10.86 -12.52
CA HIS A 53 -13.31 10.57 -12.94
C HIS A 53 -12.47 11.85 -13.08
N SER A 54 -12.96 12.86 -13.81
CA SER A 54 -12.24 14.12 -13.99
C SER A 54 -11.98 14.83 -12.66
N LEU A 55 -12.96 14.81 -11.75
CA LEU A 55 -12.84 15.46 -10.44
C LEU A 55 -11.86 14.70 -9.53
N SER A 56 -11.89 13.37 -9.55
CA SER A 56 -10.95 12.51 -8.84
C SER A 56 -9.50 12.76 -9.30
N SER A 57 -9.28 12.75 -10.62
CA SER A 57 -8.00 13.07 -11.23
C SER A 57 -7.53 14.50 -10.92
N PHE A 58 -8.44 15.48 -10.91
CA PHE A 58 -8.13 16.86 -10.49
C PHE A 58 -7.67 16.91 -9.02
N CYS A 59 -8.37 16.24 -8.11
CA CYS A 59 -7.98 16.19 -6.70
C CYS A 59 -6.58 15.61 -6.52
N GLY A 60 -6.30 14.47 -7.17
CA GLY A 60 -4.97 13.84 -7.11
C GLY A 60 -3.85 14.77 -7.58
N ASN A 61 -4.04 15.50 -8.69
CA ASN A 61 -3.07 16.46 -9.20
C ASN A 61 -2.93 17.71 -8.30
N LEU A 62 -4.04 18.23 -7.78
CA LEU A 62 -4.06 19.38 -6.87
C LEU A 62 -3.25 19.08 -5.61
N TYR A 63 -3.57 17.97 -4.92
CA TYR A 63 -2.90 17.60 -3.68
C TYR A 63 -1.46 17.14 -3.91
N LYS A 64 -1.13 16.54 -5.06
CA LYS A 64 0.27 16.28 -5.42
C LYS A 64 1.09 17.57 -5.51
N LYS A 65 0.55 18.60 -6.18
CA LYS A 65 1.29 19.81 -6.54
C LYS A 65 1.36 20.87 -5.43
N TYR A 66 0.31 21.02 -4.63
CA TYR A 66 0.20 22.10 -3.64
C TYR A 66 0.16 21.56 -2.21
N PRO A 67 1.28 21.68 -1.46
CA PRO A 67 1.38 21.29 -0.04
C PRO A 67 0.49 22.07 0.91
N SER A 68 0.17 23.32 0.58
CA SER A 68 -0.64 24.23 1.39
C SER A 68 -2.12 23.91 1.42
N VAL A 69 -2.60 23.05 0.51
CA VAL A 69 -4.02 22.70 0.42
C VAL A 69 -4.36 21.65 1.47
N GLU A 70 -5.39 21.95 2.26
CA GLU A 70 -5.98 21.11 3.29
C GLU A 70 -6.51 19.80 2.68
N LEU A 71 -6.00 18.65 3.16
CA LEU A 71 -6.28 17.30 2.63
C LEU A 71 -7.20 16.45 3.53
N VAL A 72 -7.18 16.72 4.84
CA VAL A 72 -7.91 15.98 5.87
C VAL A 72 -9.42 16.04 5.61
N GLY A 73 -9.96 17.18 5.18
CA GLY A 73 -11.37 17.32 4.85
C GLY A 73 -11.83 16.33 3.77
N LEU A 74 -10.99 16.11 2.74
CA LEU A 74 -11.27 15.09 1.72
C LEU A 74 -11.16 13.67 2.26
N LEU A 75 -10.12 13.37 3.04
CA LEU A 75 -9.93 12.03 3.62
C LEU A 75 -11.06 11.67 4.58
N GLN A 76 -11.50 12.62 5.42
CA GLN A 76 -12.62 12.45 6.33
C GLN A 76 -13.94 12.28 5.56
N TYR A 77 -14.13 13.04 4.48
CA TYR A 77 -15.27 12.84 3.59
C TYR A 77 -15.31 11.42 3.04
N ILE A 78 -14.19 10.92 2.51
CA ILE A 78 -14.08 9.53 2.00
C ILE A 78 -14.45 8.53 3.11
N ALA A 79 -13.85 8.64 4.29
CA ALA A 79 -14.13 7.74 5.42
C ALA A 79 -15.61 7.78 5.84
N ASN A 80 -16.21 8.96 5.93
CA ASN A 80 -17.61 9.12 6.30
C ASN A 80 -18.56 8.54 5.23
N THR A 81 -18.26 8.74 3.95
CA THR A 81 -19.06 8.18 2.86
C THR A 81 -18.96 6.66 2.78
N LEU A 82 -17.78 6.10 3.04
CA LEU A 82 -17.59 4.66 3.16
C LEU A 82 -18.38 4.07 4.31
N LYS A 83 -18.38 4.74 5.47
CA LYS A 83 -19.20 4.35 6.61
C LYS A 83 -20.70 4.35 6.29
N SER A 84 -21.14 5.20 5.35
CA SER A 84 -22.53 5.20 4.85
C SER A 84 -22.83 4.15 3.78
N GLY A 85 -21.88 3.26 3.46
CA GLY A 85 -22.03 2.19 2.47
C GLY A 85 -21.88 2.64 1.01
N GLN A 86 -21.43 3.88 0.77
CA GLN A 86 -21.19 4.37 -0.59
C GLN A 86 -19.77 3.98 -1.03
N SER A 87 -19.67 3.03 -1.95
CA SER A 87 -18.40 2.45 -2.42
C SER A 87 -17.72 3.27 -3.51
N LEU A 88 -18.45 4.11 -4.24
CA LEU A 88 -17.91 4.87 -5.39
C LEU A 88 -16.85 5.91 -5.01
N GLN A 89 -16.80 6.32 -3.74
CA GLN A 89 -15.78 7.22 -3.21
C GLN A 89 -14.41 6.55 -3.06
N LEU A 90 -14.32 5.21 -3.13
CA LEU A 90 -13.03 4.50 -3.21
C LEU A 90 -12.21 4.94 -4.41
N LEU A 91 -12.86 5.32 -5.50
CA LEU A 91 -12.19 5.89 -6.67
C LEU A 91 -11.35 7.12 -6.32
N LEU A 92 -11.86 7.99 -5.43
CA LEU A 92 -11.13 9.18 -4.98
C LEU A 92 -9.89 8.80 -4.20
N LEU A 93 -10.01 7.82 -3.29
CA LEU A 93 -8.88 7.34 -2.50
C LEU A 93 -7.82 6.71 -3.42
N ARG A 94 -8.26 5.86 -4.35
CA ARG A 94 -7.40 5.19 -5.32
C ARG A 94 -6.58 6.20 -6.13
N ASP A 95 -7.25 7.13 -6.81
CA ASP A 95 -6.56 8.11 -7.65
C ASP A 95 -5.69 9.07 -6.82
N LEU A 96 -6.10 9.41 -5.59
CA LEU A 96 -5.29 10.21 -4.67
C LEU A 96 -3.99 9.49 -4.31
N VAL A 97 -4.06 8.21 -3.94
CA VAL A 97 -2.87 7.38 -3.67
C VAL A 97 -2.02 7.29 -4.92
N THR A 98 -2.58 6.94 -6.09
CA THR A 98 -1.86 6.86 -7.37
C THR A 98 -1.07 8.14 -7.66
N LYS A 99 -1.72 9.31 -7.60
CA LYS A 99 -1.08 10.57 -7.98
C LYS A 99 -0.09 11.08 -6.92
N MET A 100 -0.39 10.91 -5.63
CA MET A 100 0.45 11.41 -4.54
C MET A 100 1.63 10.50 -4.18
N SER A 101 1.48 9.17 -4.29
CA SER A 101 2.55 8.20 -3.97
C SER A 101 3.25 7.67 -5.22
N GLY A 102 2.55 7.58 -6.35
CA GLY A 102 3.06 6.94 -7.57
C GLY A 102 2.91 5.41 -7.57
N ILE A 103 2.14 4.86 -6.63
CA ILE A 103 1.81 3.43 -6.58
C ILE A 103 0.60 3.20 -7.46
N GLU A 104 0.80 2.52 -8.59
CA GLU A 104 -0.26 2.18 -9.52
C GLU A 104 -0.66 0.71 -9.33
N VAL A 105 -1.95 0.43 -9.44
CA VAL A 105 -2.45 -0.95 -9.51
C VAL A 105 -2.24 -1.42 -10.94
N LEU A 106 -1.58 -2.57 -11.11
CA LEU A 106 -1.31 -3.15 -12.41
C LEU A 106 -2.44 -4.12 -12.76
N GLU A 107 -3.30 -3.76 -13.72
CA GLU A 107 -4.34 -4.65 -14.25
C GLU A 107 -3.71 -5.74 -15.14
N ASP A 108 -2.88 -5.35 -16.11
CA ASP A 108 -2.20 -6.26 -17.04
C ASP A 108 -0.72 -6.46 -16.67
N ILE A 109 -0.43 -7.49 -15.89
CA ILE A 109 0.93 -7.79 -15.40
C ILE A 109 1.66 -8.71 -16.40
N SER A 110 2.75 -8.20 -16.99
CA SER A 110 3.67 -9.04 -17.78
C SER A 110 4.38 -10.08 -16.90
N HIS A 111 4.81 -11.19 -17.48
CA HIS A 111 5.57 -12.22 -16.75
C HIS A 111 6.81 -11.65 -16.03
N GLU A 112 7.43 -10.63 -16.62
CA GLU A 112 8.56 -9.92 -16.03
C GLU A 112 8.19 -9.13 -14.77
N GLN A 113 7.08 -8.37 -14.84
CA GLN A 113 6.54 -7.64 -13.71
C GLN A 113 6.04 -8.58 -12.61
N LEU A 114 5.46 -9.73 -12.97
CA LEU A 114 5.01 -10.75 -12.03
C LEU A 114 6.18 -11.32 -11.23
N LEU A 115 7.27 -11.71 -11.90
CA LEU A 115 8.47 -12.18 -11.22
C LEU A 115 9.12 -11.09 -10.35
N ALA A 116 8.99 -9.82 -10.74
CA ALA A 116 9.49 -8.70 -9.94
C ALA A 116 8.70 -8.49 -8.64
N GLN A 117 7.44 -8.92 -8.55
CA GLN A 117 6.66 -8.88 -7.29
C GLN A 117 7.20 -9.83 -6.22
N ALA A 118 7.97 -10.85 -6.61
CA ALA A 118 8.68 -11.70 -5.67
C ALA A 118 9.99 -11.07 -5.13
N GLY A 119 10.46 -9.98 -5.74
CA GLY A 119 11.63 -9.25 -5.26
C GLY A 119 11.27 -8.22 -4.21
N GLY A 120 12.28 -7.50 -3.75
CA GLY A 120 12.11 -6.35 -2.86
C GLY A 120 11.55 -5.13 -3.58
N GLU A 121 11.34 -4.08 -2.79
CA GLU A 121 10.71 -2.84 -3.27
C GLU A 121 11.50 -2.18 -4.41
N THR A 122 12.83 -2.26 -4.39
CA THR A 122 13.68 -1.67 -5.44
C THR A 122 13.46 -2.38 -6.77
N LEU A 123 13.47 -3.72 -6.79
CA LEU A 123 13.21 -4.47 -8.03
C LEU A 123 11.83 -4.17 -8.58
N ARG A 124 10.79 -4.23 -7.73
CA ARG A 124 9.42 -3.93 -8.12
C ARG A 124 9.31 -2.53 -8.72
N ASN A 125 9.91 -1.53 -8.07
CA ASN A 125 9.88 -0.16 -8.55
C ASN A 125 10.63 0.01 -9.88
N VAL A 126 11.80 -0.63 -10.06
CA VAL A 126 12.60 -0.51 -11.29
C VAL A 126 11.90 -1.14 -12.51
N VAL A 127 11.19 -2.25 -12.30
CA VAL A 127 10.46 -2.98 -13.35
C VAL A 127 9.10 -2.33 -13.64
N THR A 128 8.46 -1.73 -12.64
CA THR A 128 7.14 -1.07 -12.80
C THR A 128 7.28 0.38 -13.31
N ASP A 129 8.28 1.13 -12.83
CA ASP A 129 8.53 2.53 -13.19
C ASP A 129 9.37 2.68 -14.48
N LEU A 130 8.99 1.98 -15.56
CA LEU A 130 9.69 2.05 -16.85
C LEU A 130 9.62 3.46 -17.47
N LEU A 131 8.53 4.19 -17.22
CA LEU A 131 8.28 5.53 -17.74
C LEU A 131 8.74 6.66 -16.82
N GLY A 132 9.17 6.36 -15.58
CA GLY A 132 9.57 7.39 -14.63
C GLY A 132 8.40 8.21 -14.08
N ILE A 133 7.20 7.64 -13.99
CA ILE A 133 5.99 8.28 -13.46
C ILE A 133 6.10 8.48 -11.94
N ALA A 134 6.83 7.59 -11.24
CA ALA A 134 7.13 7.70 -9.81
C ALA A 134 8.12 8.84 -9.48
N LYS A 135 8.56 9.62 -10.49
CA LYS A 135 9.38 10.81 -10.26
C LYS A 135 8.62 11.82 -9.39
N ASN A 136 9.27 12.26 -8.32
CA ASN A 136 8.89 13.43 -7.53
C ASN A 136 7.66 13.28 -6.61
N THR A 137 7.28 12.05 -6.24
CA THR A 137 6.14 11.80 -5.32
C THR A 137 6.53 11.72 -3.84
N LYS A 138 7.83 11.66 -3.49
CA LYS A 138 8.27 11.46 -2.10
C LYS A 138 7.72 12.50 -1.11
N ARG A 139 7.61 13.77 -1.51
CA ARG A 139 7.10 14.84 -0.63
C ARG A 139 5.58 14.76 -0.48
N SER A 140 4.86 14.48 -1.56
CA SER A 140 3.40 14.29 -1.53
C SER A 140 3.02 13.01 -0.79
N SER A 141 3.77 11.91 -0.96
CA SER A 141 3.55 10.64 -0.27
C SER A 141 3.72 10.79 1.24
N THR A 142 4.80 11.47 1.66
CA THR A 142 5.05 11.75 3.08
C THR A 142 3.92 12.61 3.67
N ARG A 143 3.44 13.62 2.94
CA ARG A 143 2.31 14.44 3.39
C ARG A 143 1.01 13.65 3.54
N LEU A 144 0.71 12.77 2.57
CA LEU A 144 -0.47 11.90 2.64
C LEU A 144 -0.37 10.98 3.86
N LYS A 145 0.79 10.36 4.09
CA LYS A 145 1.07 9.53 5.26
C LYS A 145 0.91 10.31 6.56
N ASP A 146 1.54 11.49 6.67
CA ASP A 146 1.46 12.32 7.89
C ASP A 146 0.02 12.76 8.17
N SER A 147 -0.76 13.11 7.13
CA SER A 147 -2.17 13.46 7.26
C SER A 147 -3.02 12.30 7.75
N LEU A 148 -2.76 11.08 7.27
CA LEU A 148 -3.50 9.88 7.68
C LEU A 148 -3.16 9.49 9.13
N VAL A 149 -1.89 9.51 9.50
CA VAL A 149 -1.42 9.12 10.84
C VAL A 149 -1.85 10.13 11.90
N LYS A 150 -1.61 11.44 11.66
CA LYS A 150 -1.92 12.50 12.63
C LYS A 150 -3.41 12.57 12.99
N HIS A 151 -4.27 12.26 12.03
CA HIS A 151 -5.73 12.29 12.21
C HIS A 151 -6.33 10.92 12.52
N GLY A 152 -5.51 9.87 12.72
CA GLY A 152 -5.99 8.54 13.07
C GLY A 152 -6.87 7.89 12.00
N LEU A 153 -6.69 8.23 10.73
CA LEU A 153 -7.52 7.75 9.61
C LEU A 153 -7.03 6.44 8.99
N VAL A 154 -5.82 6.00 9.32
CA VAL A 154 -5.23 4.75 8.80
C VAL A 154 -6.13 3.54 9.08
N MET A 155 -6.43 3.30 10.36
CA MET A 155 -7.25 2.15 10.76
C MET A 155 -8.70 2.22 10.31
N PRO A 156 -9.42 3.35 10.48
CA PRO A 156 -10.77 3.49 9.97
C PRO A 156 -10.86 3.20 8.47
N LEU A 157 -9.91 3.71 7.65
CA LEU A 157 -9.94 3.44 6.21
C LEU A 157 -9.67 1.97 5.90
N PHE A 158 -8.69 1.32 6.54
CA PHE A 158 -8.46 -0.12 6.36
C PHE A 158 -9.71 -0.95 6.67
N LEU A 159 -10.33 -0.71 7.84
CA LEU A 159 -11.51 -1.42 8.27
C LEU A 159 -12.69 -1.18 7.32
N LEU A 160 -12.93 0.07 6.94
CA LEU A 160 -14.05 0.41 6.06
C LEU A 160 -13.89 -0.17 4.65
N ILE A 161 -12.68 -0.16 4.08
CA ILE A 161 -12.42 -0.78 2.77
C ILE A 161 -12.63 -2.30 2.85
N ALA A 162 -12.06 -2.94 3.88
CA ALA A 162 -12.14 -4.38 4.06
C ALA A 162 -13.59 -4.86 4.34
N GLN A 163 -14.33 -4.15 5.18
CA GLN A 163 -15.74 -4.43 5.44
C GLN A 163 -16.61 -4.14 4.22
N GLN A 164 -16.34 -3.08 3.45
CA GLN A 164 -17.08 -2.81 2.23
C GLN A 164 -16.86 -3.91 1.17
N ARG A 165 -15.64 -4.48 1.10
CA ARG A 165 -15.32 -5.61 0.21
C ARG A 165 -16.17 -6.84 0.55
N SER A 166 -16.31 -7.22 1.82
CA SER A 166 -17.16 -8.38 2.18
C SER A 166 -18.65 -8.04 2.13
N ALA A 167 -19.04 -6.83 2.55
CA ALA A 167 -20.43 -6.39 2.59
C ALA A 167 -21.02 -6.13 1.20
N CYS A 168 -20.21 -5.84 0.17
CA CYS A 168 -20.74 -5.53 -1.16
C CYS A 168 -21.56 -6.69 -1.72
N ALA A 169 -21.19 -7.94 -1.42
CA ALA A 169 -21.90 -9.16 -1.82
C ALA A 169 -23.33 -9.24 -1.27
N TYR A 170 -23.60 -8.64 -0.12
CA TYR A 170 -24.87 -8.78 0.61
C TYR A 170 -25.71 -7.51 0.63
N THR A 171 -25.06 -6.34 0.56
CA THR A 171 -25.72 -5.04 0.76
C THR A 171 -26.12 -4.38 -0.55
N THR A 172 -25.46 -4.76 -1.65
CA THR A 172 -25.66 -4.10 -2.95
C THR A 172 -26.86 -4.70 -3.67
N ASP A 173 -27.99 -3.99 -3.64
CA ASP A 173 -29.17 -4.33 -4.43
C ASP A 173 -28.92 -3.94 -5.90
N THR A 174 -28.29 -4.85 -6.66
CA THR A 174 -28.06 -4.67 -8.10
C THR A 174 -28.59 -5.86 -8.90
N PRO A 175 -29.23 -5.62 -10.05
CA PRO A 175 -29.81 -6.69 -10.86
C PRO A 175 -28.77 -7.48 -11.67
N HIS A 176 -27.50 -7.05 -11.71
CA HIS A 176 -26.47 -7.61 -12.57
C HIS A 176 -25.24 -8.07 -11.77
N LEU A 177 -24.96 -9.37 -11.78
CA LEU A 177 -23.79 -9.96 -11.10
C LEU A 177 -22.46 -9.33 -11.53
N LYS A 178 -22.35 -8.87 -12.78
CA LYS A 178 -21.15 -8.19 -13.29
C LYS A 178 -20.84 -6.89 -12.54
N MET A 179 -21.87 -6.14 -12.14
CA MET A 179 -21.71 -4.95 -11.29
C MET A 179 -21.07 -5.30 -9.96
N LEU A 180 -21.54 -6.40 -9.37
CA LEU A 180 -21.09 -6.83 -8.07
C LEU A 180 -19.63 -7.27 -8.10
N GLY A 181 -19.24 -8.05 -9.11
CA GLY A 181 -17.85 -8.44 -9.34
C GLY A 181 -16.93 -7.23 -9.50
N GLU A 182 -17.30 -6.29 -10.37
CA GLU A 182 -16.54 -5.05 -10.58
C GLU A 182 -16.39 -4.22 -9.28
N LEU A 183 -17.44 -4.14 -8.46
CA LEU A 183 -17.37 -3.42 -7.17
C LEU A 183 -16.46 -4.13 -6.17
N TYR A 184 -16.52 -5.46 -6.12
CA TYR A 184 -15.65 -6.27 -5.27
C TYR A 184 -14.19 -6.08 -5.68
N ASP A 185 -13.89 -6.20 -6.97
CA ASP A 185 -12.56 -6.04 -7.53
C ASP A 185 -12.00 -4.65 -7.24
N ARG A 186 -12.79 -3.58 -7.43
CA ARG A 186 -12.37 -2.21 -7.07
C ARG A 186 -12.07 -2.03 -5.58
N CYS A 187 -12.82 -2.69 -4.69
CA CYS A 187 -12.54 -2.64 -3.26
C CYS A 187 -11.23 -3.35 -2.94
N GLN A 188 -11.01 -4.53 -3.53
CA GLN A 188 -9.78 -5.31 -3.38
C GLN A 188 -8.57 -4.54 -3.91
N GLU A 189 -8.65 -3.96 -5.10
CA GLU A 189 -7.59 -3.14 -5.70
C GLU A 189 -7.24 -1.94 -4.81
N THR A 190 -8.26 -1.25 -4.28
CA THR A 190 -8.05 -0.09 -3.41
C THR A 190 -7.40 -0.51 -2.09
N LEU A 191 -7.79 -1.67 -1.55
CA LEU A 191 -7.19 -2.24 -0.35
C LEU A 191 -5.70 -2.57 -0.58
N ASP A 192 -5.40 -3.24 -1.70
CA ASP A 192 -4.04 -3.63 -2.06
C ASP A 192 -3.16 -2.40 -2.27
N GLN A 193 -3.67 -1.38 -2.98
CA GLN A 193 -2.96 -0.13 -3.21
C GLN A 193 -2.69 0.63 -1.90
N PHE A 194 -3.68 0.69 -1.00
CA PHE A 194 -3.57 1.39 0.27
C PHE A 194 -2.60 0.68 1.21
N GLN A 195 -2.64 -0.66 1.25
CA GLN A 195 -1.68 -1.48 1.98
C GLN A 195 -0.26 -1.28 1.45
N ALA A 196 -0.05 -1.35 0.14
CA ALA A 196 1.25 -1.15 -0.48
C ALA A 196 1.80 0.26 -0.21
N PHE A 197 0.93 1.27 -0.22
CA PHE A 197 1.28 2.64 0.16
C PHE A 197 1.79 2.74 1.59
N LEU A 198 1.04 2.24 2.56
CA LEU A 198 1.43 2.34 3.96
C LEU A 198 2.68 1.51 4.28
N ALA A 199 2.80 0.31 3.71
CA ALA A 199 4.00 -0.52 3.83
C ALA A 199 5.26 0.15 3.27
N SER A 200 5.13 0.98 2.22
CA SER A 200 6.26 1.73 1.66
C SER A 200 6.66 2.97 2.46
N GLN A 201 5.75 3.54 3.26
CA GLN A 201 5.95 4.83 3.94
C GLN A 201 6.20 4.70 5.45
N LEU A 202 5.79 3.60 6.07
CA LEU A 202 5.89 3.36 7.51
C LEU A 202 6.94 2.28 7.79
N SER A 203 7.69 2.46 8.88
CA SER A 203 8.53 1.37 9.40
C SER A 203 7.66 0.27 10.02
N PRO A 204 8.12 -1.00 10.07
CA PRO A 204 7.37 -2.10 10.68
C PRO A 204 6.93 -1.81 12.13
N ALA A 205 7.74 -1.08 12.90
CA ALA A 205 7.41 -0.69 14.27
C ALA A 205 6.28 0.35 14.34
N GLN A 206 6.35 1.42 13.54
CA GLN A 206 5.28 2.43 13.47
C GLN A 206 3.97 1.83 12.95
N TYR A 207 4.07 0.88 12.03
CA TYR A 207 2.91 0.18 11.48
C TYR A 207 2.27 -0.75 12.54
N ALA A 208 3.08 -1.42 13.37
CA ALA A 208 2.61 -2.22 14.50
C ALA A 208 1.89 -1.40 15.57
N GLU A 209 2.36 -0.17 15.86
CA GLU A 209 1.71 0.72 16.84
C GLU A 209 0.31 1.18 16.40
N LEU A 210 0.07 1.26 15.09
CA LEU A 210 -1.21 1.70 14.54
C LEU A 210 -2.23 0.57 14.45
N LEU A 211 -1.78 -0.70 14.38
CA LEU A 211 -2.63 -1.85 14.17
C LEU A 211 -3.06 -2.52 15.48
N PRO A 212 -4.35 -2.88 15.61
CA PRO A 212 -4.81 -3.83 16.61
C PRO A 212 -4.18 -5.21 16.41
N THR A 213 -4.33 -6.08 17.41
CA THR A 213 -3.88 -7.47 17.29
C THR A 213 -4.72 -8.23 16.25
N LEU A 214 -4.14 -9.30 15.67
CA LEU A 214 -4.85 -10.12 14.69
C LEU A 214 -6.18 -10.68 15.23
N GLY A 215 -6.19 -11.08 16.51
CA GLY A 215 -7.39 -11.56 17.18
C GLY A 215 -8.50 -10.50 17.28
N GLU A 216 -8.14 -9.22 17.51
CA GLU A 216 -9.12 -8.12 17.53
C GLU A 216 -9.66 -7.83 16.12
N LEU A 217 -8.82 -7.88 15.09
CA LEU A 217 -9.23 -7.70 13.70
C LEU A 217 -10.27 -8.74 13.26
N CYS A 218 -10.02 -10.02 13.55
CA CYS A 218 -10.95 -11.08 13.20
C CYS A 218 -12.17 -11.15 14.14
N GLY A 219 -11.95 -11.05 15.45
CA GLY A 219 -13.01 -11.24 16.45
C GLY A 219 -13.91 -10.01 16.62
N SER A 220 -13.34 -8.83 16.84
CA SER A 220 -14.10 -7.61 17.15
C SER A 220 -14.57 -6.85 15.92
N TYR A 221 -13.75 -6.83 14.86
CA TYR A 221 -14.07 -6.12 13.61
C TYR A 221 -14.63 -7.03 12.51
N GLN A 222 -14.72 -8.34 12.77
CA GLN A 222 -15.25 -9.35 11.86
C GLN A 222 -14.62 -9.30 10.46
N LEU A 223 -13.32 -9.03 10.40
CA LEU A 223 -12.57 -9.15 9.15
C LEU A 223 -12.34 -10.61 8.80
N GLU A 224 -12.37 -10.90 7.50
CA GLU A 224 -11.95 -12.19 6.99
C GLU A 224 -10.47 -12.44 7.33
N PRO A 225 -10.08 -13.66 7.76
CA PRO A 225 -8.73 -13.95 8.20
C PRO A 225 -7.67 -13.58 7.15
N GLU A 226 -7.93 -13.89 5.88
CA GLU A 226 -7.05 -13.57 4.75
C GLU A 226 -6.73 -12.07 4.64
N VAL A 227 -7.74 -11.21 4.84
CA VAL A 227 -7.57 -9.75 4.80
C VAL A 227 -6.86 -9.25 6.05
N ALA A 228 -7.20 -9.80 7.22
CA ALA A 228 -6.56 -9.45 8.48
C ALA A 228 -5.05 -9.75 8.44
N PHE A 229 -4.67 -10.94 7.94
CA PHE A 229 -3.28 -11.28 7.69
C PHE A 229 -2.63 -10.40 6.63
N PHE A 230 -3.32 -10.10 5.53
CA PHE A 230 -2.79 -9.21 4.49
C PHE A 230 -2.43 -7.82 5.04
N ILE A 231 -3.32 -7.22 5.83
CA ILE A 231 -3.11 -5.91 6.45
C ILE A 231 -1.98 -5.99 7.48
N ALA A 232 -1.94 -7.02 8.33
CA ALA A 232 -0.96 -7.14 9.40
C ALA A 232 0.44 -7.58 8.92
N ARG A 233 0.54 -8.24 7.76
CA ARG A 233 1.77 -8.93 7.27
C ARG A 233 3.05 -8.09 7.39
N PRO A 234 3.10 -6.81 6.94
CA PRO A 234 4.32 -6.01 7.01
C PRO A 234 4.85 -5.78 8.42
N ALA A 235 3.98 -5.86 9.43
CA ALA A 235 4.32 -5.63 10.83
C ALA A 235 4.26 -6.88 11.69
N LEU A 236 3.92 -8.06 11.16
CA LEU A 236 3.80 -9.29 11.98
C LEU A 236 5.06 -9.58 12.81
N GLY A 237 6.26 -9.37 12.26
CA GLY A 237 7.49 -9.54 13.02
C GLY A 237 7.62 -8.57 14.21
N ALA A 238 7.23 -7.30 14.02
CA ALA A 238 7.23 -6.30 15.08
C ALA A 238 6.09 -6.50 16.10
N LEU A 239 4.91 -6.91 15.62
CA LEU A 239 3.75 -7.26 16.45
C LEU A 239 4.05 -8.47 17.33
N ASN A 240 4.73 -9.49 16.79
CA ASN A 240 5.15 -10.66 17.55
C ASN A 240 6.17 -10.29 18.63
N ALA A 241 7.15 -9.45 18.30
CA ALA A 241 8.12 -8.95 19.29
C ALA A 241 7.45 -8.11 20.39
N ALA A 242 6.48 -7.26 20.04
CA ALA A 242 5.73 -6.45 20.99
C ALA A 242 4.82 -7.30 21.89
N ALA A 243 4.16 -8.32 21.33
CA ALA A 243 3.32 -9.25 22.08
C ALA A 243 4.13 -10.07 23.09
N ALA A 244 5.31 -10.57 22.69
CA ALA A 244 6.24 -11.26 23.57
C ALA A 244 6.72 -10.35 24.72
N ALA A 245 7.07 -9.09 24.41
CA ALA A 245 7.50 -8.11 25.42
C ALA A 245 6.37 -7.77 26.42
N ALA A 246 5.14 -7.60 25.95
CA ALA A 246 3.97 -7.31 26.79
C ALA A 246 3.65 -8.46 27.76
N LYS A 247 3.74 -9.72 27.31
CA LYS A 247 3.57 -10.89 28.17
C LYS A 247 4.74 -11.08 29.14
N ALA A 248 5.98 -10.81 28.73
CA ALA A 248 7.14 -10.82 29.64
C ALA A 248 6.98 -9.78 30.76
N ALA A 249 6.45 -8.59 30.44
CA ALA A 249 6.13 -7.56 31.43
C ALA A 249 4.96 -7.97 32.36
N ALA A 250 3.94 -8.66 31.83
CA ALA A 250 2.83 -9.19 32.62
C ALA A 250 3.28 -10.33 33.56
N ALA A 251 4.17 -11.22 33.09
CA ALA A 251 4.77 -12.28 33.90
C ALA A 251 5.67 -11.73 35.01
N ALA A 252 6.37 -10.61 34.77
CA ALA A 252 7.16 -9.92 35.78
C ALA A 252 6.29 -9.25 36.87
N LYS A 253 5.06 -8.83 36.55
CA LYS A 253 4.10 -8.26 37.52
C LYS A 253 3.29 -9.32 38.29
N GLY A 254 3.21 -10.55 37.81
CA GLY A 254 2.43 -11.64 38.43
C GLY A 254 3.19 -12.48 39.46
N LYS A 255 4.41 -12.09 39.84
CA LYS A 255 5.35 -12.93 40.59
C LYS A 255 5.18 -12.91 42.12
N ASP A 256 4.03 -12.48 42.63
CA ASP A 256 3.83 -12.31 44.08
C ASP A 256 2.74 -13.16 44.75
N ASP A 257 2.01 -14.09 44.10
CA ASP A 257 1.07 -14.89 44.93
C ASP A 257 0.52 -16.27 44.49
N LYS A 258 0.99 -16.97 43.45
CA LYS A 258 0.42 -18.32 43.13
C LYS A 258 1.40 -19.34 42.53
N LEU A 259 2.54 -19.58 43.19
CA LEU A 259 3.56 -20.54 42.73
C LEU A 259 3.41 -21.98 43.26
N ALA A 260 2.39 -22.35 44.04
CA ALA A 260 2.39 -23.66 44.72
C ALA A 260 1.33 -24.70 44.28
N LEU A 261 0.42 -24.41 43.33
CA LEU A 261 -0.69 -25.34 43.03
C LEU A 261 -0.92 -25.63 41.53
N LYS A 262 -0.03 -25.19 40.64
CA LYS A 262 -0.16 -25.44 39.17
C LYS A 262 0.92 -26.37 38.59
N GLU A 263 1.89 -26.81 39.38
CA GLU A 263 2.99 -27.65 38.90
C GLU A 263 2.56 -29.10 38.58
N GLU A 264 1.47 -29.62 39.17
CA GLU A 264 1.06 -31.02 38.92
C GLU A 264 0.14 -31.21 37.70
N LYS A 265 -0.50 -30.16 37.16
CA LYS A 265 -1.37 -30.29 35.96
C LYS A 265 -0.70 -29.87 34.64
N ALA A 266 0.51 -29.33 34.69
CA ALA A 266 1.24 -28.90 33.49
C ALA A 266 2.09 -30.01 32.84
N ALA A 267 2.06 -31.24 33.38
CA ALA A 267 2.89 -32.35 32.92
C ALA A 267 2.26 -33.20 31.80
N GLU A 268 0.98 -32.98 31.42
CA GLU A 268 0.29 -33.75 30.36
C GLU A 268 0.04 -32.99 29.06
N GLU A 269 0.20 -31.66 29.03
CA GLU A 269 0.15 -30.90 27.77
C GLU A 269 1.57 -30.67 27.28
N GLY A 270 1.87 -31.13 26.07
CA GLY A 270 3.17 -30.95 25.41
C GLY A 270 3.61 -29.48 25.33
N PRO A 271 4.82 -29.21 24.80
CA PRO A 271 5.41 -27.87 24.81
C PRO A 271 4.39 -26.84 24.32
N ALA A 272 4.21 -25.76 25.10
CA ALA A 272 3.26 -24.70 24.77
C ALA A 272 3.42 -24.30 23.30
N PRO A 273 2.31 -24.19 22.53
CA PRO A 273 2.38 -23.75 21.14
C PRO A 273 3.15 -22.43 21.04
N PRO A 274 3.95 -22.22 19.98
CA PRO A 274 4.66 -20.95 19.76
C PRO A 274 3.69 -19.77 19.96
N GLU A 275 4.13 -18.67 20.61
CA GLU A 275 3.27 -17.53 20.99
C GLU A 275 2.36 -17.02 19.86
N GLU A 276 2.83 -17.15 18.63
CA GLU A 276 2.15 -16.82 17.37
C GLU A 276 0.86 -17.62 17.15
N ALA A 277 0.83 -18.88 17.58
CA ALA A 277 -0.28 -19.81 17.43
C ALA A 277 -1.47 -19.52 18.36
N GLN A 278 -1.25 -18.76 19.45
CA GLN A 278 -2.32 -18.39 20.38
C GLN A 278 -3.19 -17.26 19.82
N GLN A 279 -2.63 -16.38 18.98
CA GLN A 279 -3.36 -15.25 18.40
C GLN A 279 -4.41 -15.68 17.36
N VAL A 280 -4.26 -16.89 16.79
CA VAL A 280 -5.12 -17.39 15.73
C VAL A 280 -6.20 -18.36 16.21
N ARG A 281 -6.16 -18.83 17.47
CA ARG A 281 -7.12 -19.85 17.93
C ARG A 281 -8.58 -19.40 17.83
N ASP A 282 -8.82 -18.12 18.02
CA ASP A 282 -10.17 -17.53 17.96
C ASP A 282 -10.59 -17.14 16.53
N VAL A 283 -9.71 -17.34 15.53
CA VAL A 283 -9.95 -16.95 14.13
C VAL A 283 -10.75 -17.99 13.36
N LEU A 284 -10.56 -19.28 13.65
CA LEU A 284 -11.32 -20.37 13.05
C LEU A 284 -12.17 -21.11 14.10
N PRO A 285 -13.27 -21.77 13.69
CA PRO A 285 -14.04 -22.63 14.57
C PRO A 285 -13.16 -23.72 15.23
N ALA A 286 -13.49 -24.10 16.46
CA ALA A 286 -12.73 -25.10 17.23
C ALA A 286 -12.51 -26.41 16.47
N SER A 287 -13.51 -26.87 15.72
CA SER A 287 -13.45 -28.08 14.90
C SER A 287 -12.41 -28.02 13.77
N SER A 288 -12.07 -26.82 13.28
CA SER A 288 -11.04 -26.65 12.25
C SER A 288 -9.64 -26.94 12.79
N TRP A 289 -9.40 -26.68 14.08
CA TRP A 289 -8.11 -26.91 14.74
C TRP A 289 -7.86 -28.37 15.10
N GLU A 290 -8.88 -29.24 15.02
CA GLU A 290 -8.71 -30.69 15.13
C GLU A 290 -8.01 -31.28 13.90
N LEU A 291 -8.14 -30.61 12.74
CA LEU A 291 -7.57 -31.05 11.46
C LEU A 291 -6.32 -30.26 11.04
N LEU A 292 -6.18 -29.04 11.55
CA LEU A 292 -5.11 -28.12 11.15
C LEU A 292 -4.35 -27.62 12.38
N SER A 293 -3.02 -27.67 12.31
CA SER A 293 -2.18 -27.06 13.36
C SER A 293 -2.28 -25.52 13.32
N PRO A 294 -2.59 -24.85 14.45
CA PRO A 294 -2.56 -23.40 14.54
C PRO A 294 -1.20 -22.79 14.17
N HIS A 295 -0.11 -23.51 14.43
CA HIS A 295 1.23 -23.07 14.05
C HIS A 295 1.42 -23.08 12.53
N LEU A 296 0.99 -24.15 11.85
CA LEU A 296 1.03 -24.24 10.39
C LEU A 296 0.20 -23.14 9.75
N TYR A 297 -1.00 -22.89 10.27
CA TYR A 297 -1.88 -21.83 9.77
C TYR A 297 -1.25 -20.45 9.90
N TYR A 298 -0.73 -20.11 11.09
CA TYR A 298 -0.06 -18.83 11.31
C TYR A 298 1.15 -18.66 10.37
N THR A 299 2.02 -19.68 10.31
CA THR A 299 3.21 -19.66 9.46
C THR A 299 2.82 -19.46 8.00
N PHE A 300 1.84 -20.22 7.48
CA PHE A 300 1.37 -20.09 6.11
C PHE A 300 0.92 -18.66 5.76
N TRP A 301 0.06 -18.05 6.58
CA TRP A 301 -0.49 -16.72 6.29
C TRP A 301 0.48 -15.57 6.59
N SER A 302 1.45 -15.79 7.47
CA SER A 302 2.50 -14.82 7.79
C SER A 302 3.53 -14.65 6.68
N LEU A 303 3.77 -15.71 5.90
CA LEU A 303 4.72 -15.69 4.79
C LEU A 303 4.18 -14.90 3.59
N SER A 304 5.11 -14.32 2.85
CA SER A 304 4.91 -13.64 1.58
C SER A 304 5.74 -14.30 0.48
N LEU A 305 5.44 -13.96 -0.78
CA LEU A 305 6.20 -14.47 -1.92
C LEU A 305 7.70 -14.14 -1.85
N TYR A 306 8.04 -12.97 -1.28
CA TYR A 306 9.41 -12.53 -1.05
C TYR A 306 10.22 -13.49 -0.16
N ASP A 307 9.56 -14.14 0.79
CA ASP A 307 10.18 -15.02 1.77
C ASP A 307 10.52 -16.39 1.18
N ILE A 308 9.70 -16.87 0.25
CA ILE A 308 9.76 -18.24 -0.29
C ILE A 308 10.46 -18.35 -1.64
N PHE A 309 10.63 -17.26 -2.38
CA PHE A 309 11.25 -17.28 -3.71
C PHE A 309 12.14 -16.06 -3.95
N VAL A 310 13.35 -16.30 -4.47
CA VAL A 310 14.30 -15.24 -4.82
C VAL A 310 14.47 -15.18 -6.35
N PRO A 311 13.98 -14.13 -7.03
CA PRO A 311 14.02 -14.02 -8.49
C PRO A 311 15.40 -13.55 -8.99
N LYS A 312 16.45 -14.34 -8.78
CA LYS A 312 17.86 -13.98 -9.08
C LYS A 312 18.06 -13.54 -10.54
N GLU A 313 17.48 -14.27 -11.48
CA GLU A 313 17.59 -13.98 -12.91
C GLU A 313 17.00 -12.60 -13.26
N ARG A 314 15.94 -12.16 -12.57
CA ARG A 314 15.35 -10.83 -12.76
C ARG A 314 16.26 -9.74 -12.22
N TYR A 315 16.83 -9.91 -11.03
CA TYR A 315 17.83 -8.98 -10.50
C TYR A 315 19.00 -8.80 -11.47
N ASP A 316 19.55 -9.91 -11.98
CA ASP A 316 20.67 -9.87 -12.92
C ASP A 316 20.30 -9.20 -14.24
N SER A 317 19.10 -9.47 -14.75
CA SER A 317 18.59 -8.87 -15.99
C SER A 317 18.41 -7.36 -15.86
N GLU A 318 17.83 -6.89 -14.76
CA GLU A 318 17.65 -5.46 -14.50
C GLU A 318 18.99 -4.74 -14.27
N VAL A 319 19.92 -5.36 -13.54
CA VAL A 319 21.28 -4.81 -13.38
C VAL A 319 21.98 -4.69 -14.73
N LYS A 320 21.88 -5.70 -15.61
CA LYS A 320 22.43 -5.65 -16.97
C LYS A 320 21.76 -4.55 -17.81
N ARG A 321 20.45 -4.39 -17.72
CA ARG A 321 19.70 -3.33 -18.41
C ARG A 321 20.18 -1.93 -17.98
N LEU A 322 20.29 -1.69 -16.67
CA LEU A 322 20.81 -0.43 -16.13
C LEU A 322 22.26 -0.17 -16.54
N ARG A 323 23.11 -1.20 -16.61
CA ARG A 323 24.49 -1.07 -17.13
C ARG A 323 24.50 -0.60 -18.59
N ARG A 324 23.70 -1.24 -19.45
CA ARG A 324 23.57 -0.83 -20.86
C ARG A 324 23.13 0.61 -21.00
N GLN A 325 22.14 1.04 -20.21
CA GLN A 325 21.69 2.44 -20.20
C GLN A 325 22.81 3.41 -19.79
N VAL A 326 23.63 3.06 -18.80
CA VAL A 326 24.79 3.88 -18.41
C VAL A 326 25.82 3.95 -19.54
N GLU A 327 26.13 2.83 -20.19
CA GLU A 327 27.05 2.79 -21.32
C GLU A 327 26.54 3.62 -22.51
N GLU A 328 25.24 3.57 -22.82
CA GLU A 328 24.62 4.40 -23.87
C GLU A 328 24.73 5.90 -23.55
N ILE A 329 24.51 6.28 -22.28
CA ILE A 329 24.69 7.67 -21.84
C ILE A 329 26.15 8.11 -21.99
N ASP A 330 27.11 7.24 -21.66
CA ASP A 330 28.55 7.53 -21.74
C ASP A 330 29.07 7.59 -23.18
N ARG A 331 28.48 6.79 -24.09
CA ARG A 331 28.80 6.81 -25.51
C ARG A 331 28.18 8.00 -26.25
N TYR A 332 27.24 8.73 -25.62
CA TYR A 332 26.61 9.88 -26.27
C TYR A 332 27.67 10.93 -26.64
N GLN A 333 27.69 11.31 -27.91
CA GLN A 333 28.44 12.46 -28.41
C GLN A 333 27.47 13.54 -28.88
N ALA A 334 27.78 14.80 -28.59
CA ALA A 334 26.97 15.92 -29.07
C ALA A 334 27.00 15.96 -30.62
N PRO A 335 25.84 16.15 -31.29
CA PRO A 335 25.81 16.33 -32.73
C PRO A 335 26.70 17.49 -33.18
N PHE A 336 27.33 17.34 -34.35
CA PHE A 336 28.19 18.36 -34.94
C PHE A 336 27.42 19.68 -35.16
N GLY A 337 28.00 20.81 -34.75
CA GLY A 337 27.42 22.14 -34.97
C GLY A 337 26.53 22.68 -33.84
N VAL A 338 26.30 21.91 -32.77
CA VAL A 338 25.53 22.38 -31.60
C VAL A 338 26.51 22.92 -30.54
N SER A 339 26.36 24.19 -30.17
CA SER A 339 27.24 24.84 -29.19
C SER A 339 26.93 24.37 -27.77
N HIS A 340 27.97 23.98 -27.02
CA HIS A 340 27.87 23.68 -25.59
C HIS A 340 27.34 24.85 -24.73
N ALA A 341 27.28 26.07 -25.29
CA ALA A 341 26.71 27.24 -24.65
C ALA A 341 25.18 27.36 -24.78
N ASP A 342 24.52 26.52 -25.59
CA ASP A 342 23.06 26.51 -25.71
C ASP A 342 22.40 26.07 -24.38
N PRO A 343 21.50 26.89 -23.79
CA PRO A 343 20.76 26.54 -22.57
C PRO A 343 20.06 25.17 -22.64
N ASP A 344 19.51 24.81 -23.80
CA ASP A 344 18.76 23.57 -23.97
C ASP A 344 19.69 22.36 -23.96
N GLN A 345 20.87 22.49 -24.56
CA GLN A 345 21.87 21.42 -24.56
C GLN A 345 22.51 21.24 -23.17
N LYS A 346 22.70 22.34 -22.42
CA LYS A 346 23.14 22.30 -21.03
C LYS A 346 22.11 21.61 -20.12
N ALA A 347 20.81 21.90 -20.31
CA ALA A 347 19.73 21.24 -19.60
C ALA A 347 19.66 19.74 -19.93
N ALA A 348 19.81 19.37 -21.21
CA ALA A 348 19.85 17.98 -21.65
C ALA A 348 21.06 17.20 -21.10
N ALA A 349 22.24 17.83 -21.04
CA ALA A 349 23.44 17.24 -20.44
C ALA A 349 23.27 17.03 -18.93
N LEU A 350 22.69 18.00 -18.21
CA LEU A 350 22.38 17.87 -16.79
C LEU A 350 21.38 16.74 -16.53
N LYS A 351 20.34 16.62 -17.37
CA LYS A 351 19.37 15.52 -17.30
C LYS A 351 20.05 14.16 -17.46
N ARG A 352 20.89 14.01 -18.48
CA ARG A 352 21.67 12.77 -18.71
C ARG A 352 22.61 12.42 -17.56
N LYS A 353 23.27 13.41 -16.97
CA LYS A 353 24.10 13.20 -15.78
C LYS A 353 23.28 12.68 -14.60
N LYS A 354 22.11 13.28 -14.32
CA LYS A 354 21.19 12.83 -13.26
C LYS A 354 20.64 11.43 -13.54
N ASP A 355 20.29 11.14 -14.78
CA ASP A 355 19.78 9.82 -15.18
C ASP A 355 20.88 8.75 -15.00
N LYS A 356 22.15 9.05 -15.34
CA LYS A 356 23.30 8.17 -15.08
C LYS A 356 23.49 7.90 -13.58
N GLU A 357 23.53 8.94 -12.76
CA GLU A 357 23.67 8.82 -11.29
C GLU A 357 22.54 7.96 -10.69
N ARG A 358 21.31 8.12 -11.18
CA ARG A 358 20.16 7.30 -10.79
C ARG A 358 20.36 5.83 -11.18
N CYS A 359 20.77 5.54 -12.42
CA CYS A 359 21.00 4.17 -12.87
C CYS A 359 22.07 3.46 -12.04
N LEU A 360 23.15 4.17 -11.70
CA LEU A 360 24.21 3.65 -10.82
C LEU A 360 23.67 3.39 -9.40
N THR A 361 22.94 4.35 -8.83
CA THR A 361 22.33 4.20 -7.49
C THR A 361 21.37 3.01 -7.45
N ASN A 362 20.52 2.85 -8.46
CA ASN A 362 19.58 1.74 -8.53
C ASN A 362 20.31 0.40 -8.71
N GLN A 363 21.41 0.36 -9.46
CA GLN A 363 22.21 -0.84 -9.59
C GLN A 363 22.78 -1.30 -8.24
N ASP A 364 23.31 -0.38 -7.44
CA ASP A 364 23.90 -0.73 -6.14
C ASP A 364 22.82 -1.19 -5.15
N LYS A 365 21.65 -0.52 -5.16
CA LYS A 365 20.49 -0.96 -4.37
C LYS A 365 19.99 -2.34 -4.76
N LEU A 366 19.89 -2.65 -6.06
CA LEU A 366 19.44 -3.98 -6.51
C LEU A 366 20.41 -5.09 -6.08
N LYS A 367 21.72 -4.83 -6.09
CA LYS A 367 22.71 -5.79 -5.61
C LYS A 367 22.62 -6.02 -4.10
N LEU A 368 22.46 -4.94 -3.33
CA LEU A 368 22.28 -5.00 -1.89
C LEU A 368 21.00 -5.78 -1.53
N GLU A 369 19.89 -5.42 -2.16
CA GLU A 369 18.58 -6.04 -1.94
C GLU A 369 18.60 -7.54 -2.28
N LEU A 370 19.27 -7.95 -3.36
CA LEU A 370 19.46 -9.35 -3.70
C LEU A 370 20.22 -10.13 -2.62
N GLN A 371 21.25 -9.51 -2.01
CA GLN A 371 22.01 -10.14 -0.92
C GLN A 371 21.15 -10.29 0.32
N GLU A 372 20.41 -9.23 0.70
CA GLU A 372 19.50 -9.22 1.83
C GLU A 372 18.38 -10.25 1.66
N GLN A 373 17.71 -10.27 0.51
CA GLN A 373 16.66 -11.25 0.22
C GLN A 373 17.20 -12.69 0.25
N THR A 374 18.40 -12.92 -0.30
CA THR A 374 19.00 -14.26 -0.27
C THR A 374 19.32 -14.72 1.15
N ALA A 375 19.78 -13.81 2.01
CA ALA A 375 20.04 -14.12 3.42
C ALA A 375 18.73 -14.40 4.17
N HIS A 376 17.71 -13.56 3.98
CA HIS A 376 16.38 -13.72 4.57
C HIS A 376 15.73 -15.04 4.15
N HIS A 377 15.72 -15.34 2.85
CA HIS A 377 15.18 -16.60 2.31
C HIS A 377 15.85 -17.83 2.94
N LYS A 378 17.17 -17.80 3.15
CA LYS A 378 17.87 -18.91 3.82
C LYS A 378 17.38 -19.10 5.26
N LEU A 379 17.18 -18.02 6.01
CA LEU A 379 16.67 -18.09 7.38
C LEU A 379 15.25 -18.67 7.42
N VAL A 380 14.38 -18.20 6.54
CA VAL A 380 13.00 -18.71 6.41
C VAL A 380 12.99 -20.20 6.05
N MET A 381 13.81 -20.62 5.10
CA MET A 381 13.90 -22.03 4.70
C MET A 381 14.53 -22.94 5.76
N VAL A 382 15.34 -22.41 6.68
CA VAL A 382 15.79 -23.16 7.87
C VAL A 382 14.64 -23.30 8.85
N ARG A 383 13.93 -22.21 9.16
CA ARG A 383 12.75 -22.23 10.04
C ARG A 383 11.64 -23.17 9.55
N LEU A 384 11.44 -23.28 8.23
CA LEU A 384 10.43 -24.17 7.64
C LEU A 384 10.83 -25.65 7.64
N LYS A 385 12.09 -25.99 7.92
CA LYS A 385 12.57 -27.38 8.03
C LYS A 385 12.49 -27.92 9.46
N GLU A 386 12.49 -27.04 10.44
CA GLU A 386 12.18 -27.33 11.84
C GLU A 386 10.68 -27.57 12.00
#